data_AF-A0A7W6GPE2-F1
#
_entry.id   AF-A0A7W6GPE2-F1
#
_cell.length_a   1.000
_cell.length_b   1.000
_cell.length_c   1.000
_cell.angle_alpha   90.00
_cell.angle_beta   90.00
_cell.angle_gamma   90.00
#
_symmetry.space_group_name_H-M   'P 1'
#
loop_
_entity.id
_entity.type
_entity.pdbx_description
1 polymer ?
#
loop_
_entity_poly.entity_id
_entity_poly.type
_entity_poly.pdbx_seq_one_letter_code
_entity_poly.pdbx_strand_id
1 'polypeptide(L)' 'MNNHCVVDGSEAIEIVWPLGQRERVATVFADRLDDLSGKANAKIWSWMWGGDVAFAVIREELKRRYPDMTIIP' A
#
# COMPACT_ATOMS: atom_id res chain seq x y z
N MET A 1 17.22 0.62 -23.72
CA MET A 1 15.80 0.25 -23.92
C MET A 1 14.99 1.32 -23.22
N ASN A 2 14.36 2.18 -24.01
CA ASN A 2 13.86 3.49 -23.55
C ASN A 2 12.42 3.32 -23.06
N ASN A 3 12.16 3.69 -21.81
CA ASN A 3 10.81 3.64 -21.22
C ASN A 3 10.07 4.93 -21.57
N HIS A 4 9.41 4.93 -22.73
CA HIS A 4 8.51 6.00 -23.11
C HIS A 4 7.19 5.82 -22.35
N CYS A 5 7.00 6.57 -21.25
CA CYS A 5 5.65 6.84 -20.75
C CYS A 5 5.01 7.86 -21.70
N VAL A 6 4.26 7.35 -22.69
CA VAL A 6 3.51 8.19 -23.61
C VAL A 6 2.25 8.67 -22.89
N VAL A 7 2.20 9.96 -22.59
CA VAL A 7 0.98 10.64 -22.16
C VAL A 7 0.29 11.08 -23.45
N ASP A 8 -0.91 10.57 -23.70
CA ASP A 8 -1.68 10.79 -24.91
C ASP A 8 -1.87 12.30 -25.17
N GLY A 9 -1.15 12.85 -26.16
CA GLY A 9 -1.36 14.21 -26.67
C GLY A 9 -0.24 15.26 -26.54
N SER A 10 0.95 14.96 -26.03
CA SER A 10 2.08 15.91 -26.02
C SER A 10 3.43 15.24 -26.30
N GLU A 11 4.36 16.00 -26.91
CA GLU A 11 5.72 15.55 -27.26
C GLU A 11 6.38 14.71 -26.15
N ALA A 12 7.12 13.67 -26.54
CA ALA A 12 7.81 12.80 -25.59
C ALA A 12 8.87 13.59 -24.81
N ILE A 13 8.59 13.87 -23.53
CA ILE A 13 9.54 14.51 -22.62
C ILE A 13 10.50 13.45 -22.08
N GLU A 14 11.81 13.71 -22.18
CA GLU A 14 12.84 12.88 -21.57
C GLU A 14 12.86 13.11 -20.05
N ILE A 15 12.44 12.10 -19.28
CA ILE A 15 12.49 12.14 -17.82
C ILE A 15 13.90 11.78 -17.36
N VAL A 16 14.65 12.79 -16.91
CA VAL A 16 15.98 12.62 -16.31
C VAL A 16 15.90 12.65 -14.78
N TRP A 17 16.54 11.67 -14.12
CA TRP A 17 16.62 11.59 -12.66
C TRP A 17 17.98 12.11 -12.18
N PRO A 18 18.04 13.09 -11.26
CA PRO A 18 19.31 13.68 -10.81
C PRO A 18 20.23 12.69 -10.07
N LEU A 19 19.70 11.57 -9.59
CA LEU A 19 20.46 10.51 -8.91
C LEU A 19 20.79 9.32 -9.82
N GLY A 20 20.54 9.43 -11.13
CA GLY A 20 20.64 8.32 -12.07
C GLY A 20 19.49 7.32 -11.93
N GLN A 21 19.38 6.43 -12.91
CA GLN A 21 18.40 5.35 -12.89
C GLN A 21 18.79 4.36 -11.79
N ARG A 22 17.97 4.25 -10.74
CA ARG A 22 18.15 3.19 -9.74
C ARG A 22 17.81 1.86 -10.42
N GLU A 23 18.78 0.97 -10.53
CA GLU A 23 18.49 -0.44 -10.79
C GLU A 23 17.64 -0.96 -9.64
N ARG A 24 16.34 -1.11 -9.89
CA ARG A 24 15.46 -1.78 -8.95
C ARG A 24 15.74 -3.27 -9.08
N VAL A 25 16.53 -3.81 -8.16
CA VAL A 25 16.64 -5.27 -8.01
C VAL A 25 15.23 -5.78 -7.76
N ALA A 26 14.71 -6.56 -8.72
CA ALA A 26 13.41 -7.19 -8.59
C ALA A 26 13.52 -8.30 -7.54
N THR A 27 13.24 -7.96 -6.29
CA THR A 27 13.06 -8.96 -5.24
C THR A 27 11.69 -9.60 -5.41
N VAL A 28 11.62 -10.92 -5.31
CA VAL A 28 10.34 -11.64 -5.23
C VAL A 28 9.69 -11.25 -3.91
N PHE A 29 8.62 -10.46 -3.99
CA PHE A 29 7.80 -10.15 -2.84
C PHE A 29 6.93 -11.36 -2.49
N ALA A 30 6.58 -11.50 -1.21
CA ALA A 30 5.54 -12.43 -0.83
C ALA A 30 4.23 -12.08 -1.55
N ASP A 31 3.45 -13.11 -1.87
CA ASP A 31 2.13 -12.91 -2.48
C ASP A 31 1.26 -12.04 -1.59
N ARG A 32 0.47 -11.17 -2.24
CA ARG A 32 -0.50 -10.37 -1.52
C ARG A 32 -1.60 -11.28 -0.99
N LEU A 33 -2.11 -10.95 0.18
CA LEU A 33 -3.31 -11.59 0.70
C LEU A 33 -4.51 -11.13 -0.13
N ASP A 34 -5.32 -12.09 -0.57
CA ASP A 34 -6.60 -11.80 -1.23
C ASP A 34 -7.64 -11.29 -0.22
N ASP A 35 -7.58 -11.79 1.01
CA ASP A 35 -8.48 -11.43 2.10
C ASP A 35 -7.81 -11.54 3.49
N LEU A 36 -8.49 -11.02 4.52
CA LEU A 36 -8.00 -10.98 5.90
C LEU A 36 -8.68 -11.99 6.84
N SER A 37 -9.54 -12.86 6.32
CA SER A 37 -10.29 -13.85 7.10
C SER A 37 -9.34 -14.85 7.75
N GLY A 38 -9.54 -15.11 9.04
CA GLY A 38 -8.66 -15.98 9.83
C GLY A 38 -7.24 -15.44 10.03
N LYS A 39 -6.95 -14.20 9.61
CA LYS A 39 -5.64 -13.57 9.82
C LYS A 39 -5.62 -12.78 11.13
N ALA A 40 -4.43 -12.69 11.71
CA ALA A 40 -4.18 -11.80 12.82
C ALA A 40 -3.62 -10.46 12.30
N ASN A 41 -4.28 -9.37 12.64
CA ASN A 41 -3.89 -8.02 12.22
C ASN A 41 -3.41 -7.22 13.45
N ALA A 42 -2.15 -6.78 13.41
CA ALA A 42 -1.59 -5.85 14.37
C ALA A 42 -1.65 -4.43 13.82
N LYS A 43 -2.05 -3.48 14.66
CA LYS A 43 -2.11 -2.07 14.27
C LYS A 43 -0.71 -1.51 14.13
N ILE A 44 -0.36 -1.03 12.94
CA ILE A 44 0.82 -0.20 12.71
C ILE A 44 0.31 1.20 12.38
N TRP A 45 0.60 2.16 13.26
CA TRP A 45 0.22 3.57 13.06
C TRP A 45 1.44 4.47 13.10
N SER A 46 1.47 5.45 12.21
CA SER A 46 2.50 6.48 12.18
C SER A 46 1.90 7.84 12.55
N TRP A 47 1.69 8.07 13.86
CA TRP A 47 1.45 9.40 14.46
C TRP A 47 0.44 10.33 13.75
N MET A 48 -0.52 9.83 12.97
CA MET A 48 -1.51 10.70 12.34
C MET A 48 -2.54 11.16 13.39
N TRP A 49 -2.97 12.42 13.25
CA TRP A 49 -3.92 13.07 14.14
C TRP A 49 -5.30 12.36 14.11
N GLY A 50 -5.94 12.24 15.28
CA GLY A 50 -7.26 11.61 15.41
C GLY A 50 -7.28 10.08 15.27
N GLY A 51 -6.14 9.42 15.48
CA GLY A 51 -6.03 7.97 15.35
C GLY A 51 -6.97 7.21 16.28
N ASP A 52 -7.23 7.71 17.48
CA ASP A 52 -8.17 7.15 18.45
C ASP A 52 -9.60 7.02 17.89
N VAL A 53 -10.11 8.09 17.26
CA VAL A 53 -11.44 8.09 16.63
C VAL A 53 -11.44 7.25 15.35
N ALA A 54 -10.45 7.46 14.49
CA ALA A 54 -10.36 6.76 13.20
C ALA A 54 -10.23 5.25 13.39
N PHE A 55 -9.40 4.78 14.33
CA PHE A 55 -9.23 3.35 14.57
C PHE A 55 -10.43 2.68 15.20
N ALA A 56 -11.27 3.41 15.93
CA ALA A 56 -12.52 2.85 16.44
C ALA A 56 -13.44 2.50 15.26
N VAL A 57 -13.64 3.44 14.33
CA VAL A 57 -14.46 3.24 13.13
C VAL A 57 -13.88 2.13 12.25
N ILE A 58 -12.56 2.17 11.98
CA ILE A 58 -11.88 1.16 11.18
C ILE A 58 -12.02 -0.23 11.81
N ARG A 59 -11.94 -0.36 13.14
CA ARG A 59 -12.12 -1.65 13.83
C ARG A 59 -13.50 -2.24 13.56
N GLU A 60 -14.53 -1.43 13.68
CA GLU A 60 -15.91 -1.90 13.52
C GLU A 60 -16.20 -2.29 12.07
N GLU A 61 -15.72 -1.51 11.10
CA GLU A 61 -15.86 -1.87 9.68
C GLU A 61 -15.06 -3.13 9.31
N LEU A 62 -13.85 -3.29 9.88
CA LEU A 62 -13.06 -4.50 9.66
C LEU A 62 -13.71 -5.75 10.24
N LYS A 63 -14.27 -5.68 11.45
CA LYS A 63 -15.03 -6.80 12.04
C LYS A 63 -16.27 -7.14 11.22
N ARG A 64 -16.99 -6.11 10.73
CA ARG A 64 -18.17 -6.29 9.89
C ARG A 64 -17.84 -6.99 8.57
N ARG A 65 -16.70 -6.64 7.97
CA ARG A 65 -16.27 -7.21 6.68
C ARG A 65 -15.54 -8.54 6.81
N TYR A 66 -14.78 -8.75 7.88
CA TYR A 66 -13.99 -9.95 8.14
C TYR A 66 -14.24 -10.46 9.57
N PRO A 67 -15.37 -11.16 9.82
CA PRO A 67 -15.74 -11.61 11.16
C PRO A 67 -14.72 -12.56 11.80
N ASP A 68 -14.04 -13.35 10.97
CA ASP A 68 -13.06 -14.35 11.39
C ASP A 68 -11.65 -13.77 11.56
N MET A 69 -11.44 -12.48 11.28
CA MET A 69 -10.16 -11.81 11.49
C MET A 69 -9.97 -11.48 12.98
N THR A 70 -8.77 -11.72 13.51
CA THR A 70 -8.41 -11.35 14.88
C THR A 70 -7.65 -10.04 14.90
N ILE A 71 -8.09 -9.08 15.72
CA ILE A 71 -7.38 -7.81 15.92
C ILE A 71 -6.54 -7.91 17.19
N ILE A 72 -5.22 -7.82 17.06
CA ILE A 72 -4.28 -7.85 18.18
C ILE A 72 -4.37 -6.49 18.90
N PRO A 73 -4.41 -6.47 20.26
CA PRO A 73 -4.47 -5.25 21.06
C PRO A 73 -3.37 -4.23 20.74
#